data_AF-A0A150T7P4-F1
#
_entry.id   AF-A0A150T7P4-F1
#
_cell.length_a   1.000
_cell.length_b   1.000
_cell.length_c   1.000
_cell.angle_alpha   90.00
_cell.angle_beta   90.00
_cell.angle_gamma   90.00
#
_symmetry.space_group_name_H-M   'P 1'
#
loop_
_entity.id
_entity.type
_entity.pdbx_description
1 polymer ?
#
loop_
_entity_poly.entity_id
_entity_poly.type
_entity_poly.pdbx_seq_one_letter_code
_entity_poly.pdbx_strand_id
1 'polypeptide(L)'
;MQTVNSVDPHAQLRALYISLLRNQEHFDEFKQLLSLYIVSPEADEEPVDAARVRALLNSRIRSWIGGFFDGLSAAQVLQWRAIVVEERINVCLSPWKESNIY
;
A
#
# COMPACT_ATOMS: atom_id res chain seq x y z
N MET A 1 -5.52 15.82 29.15
CA MET A 1 -6.43 15.50 28.02
C MET A 1 -5.57 14.92 26.91
N GLN A 2 -5.82 13.67 26.53
CA GLN A 2 -4.98 12.89 25.61
C GLN A 2 -5.00 13.50 24.20
N THR A 3 -3.84 13.87 23.69
CA THR A 3 -3.63 14.20 22.28
C THR A 3 -3.77 12.92 21.46
N VAL A 4 -4.80 12.87 20.62
CA VAL A 4 -4.98 11.81 19.63
C VAL A 4 -3.75 11.87 18.72
N ASN A 5 -2.88 10.87 18.80
CA ASN A 5 -1.67 10.77 17.97
C ASN A 5 -2.14 10.46 16.53
N SER A 6 -2.51 11.50 15.78
CA SER A 6 -2.76 11.39 14.35
C SER A 6 -1.43 10.98 13.70
N VAL A 7 -1.32 9.70 13.33
CA VAL A 7 -0.10 9.19 12.70
C VAL A 7 0.04 9.88 11.35
N ASP A 8 1.11 10.66 11.17
CA ASP A 8 1.34 11.42 9.95
C ASP A 8 1.34 10.47 8.72
N PRO A 9 0.40 10.63 7.77
CA PRO A 9 0.25 9.71 6.64
C PRO A 9 1.50 9.67 5.76
N HIS A 10 2.21 10.81 5.66
CA HIS A 10 3.48 10.87 4.93
C HIS A 10 4.59 10.13 5.66
N ALA A 11 4.65 10.16 7.00
CA ALA A 11 5.62 9.41 7.78
C ALA A 11 5.43 7.90 7.63
N GLN A 12 4.19 7.40 7.63
CA GLN A 12 3.89 5.98 7.38
C GLN A 12 4.36 5.55 5.99
N LEU A 13 4.08 6.38 4.99
CA LEU A 13 4.47 6.13 3.61
C LEU A 13 5.99 6.14 3.44
N ARG A 14 6.70 7.11 4.04
CA ARG A 14 8.17 7.14 4.06
C ARG A 14 8.74 5.90 4.74
N ALA A 15 8.16 5.45 5.86
CA ALA A 15 8.61 4.25 6.56
C ALA A 15 8.45 3.00 5.69
N LEU A 16 7.31 2.86 4.99
CA LEU A 16 7.09 1.80 4.02
C LEU A 16 8.14 1.85 2.90
N TYR A 17 8.36 3.02 2.29
CA TYR A 17 9.38 3.17 1.24
C TYR A 17 10.77 2.78 1.71
N ILE A 18 11.19 3.27 2.88
CA ILE A 18 12.49 2.94 3.45
C ILE A 18 12.60 1.43 3.66
N SER A 19 11.55 0.78 4.17
CA SER A 19 11.54 -0.67 4.40
C SER A 19 11.70 -1.47 3.11
N LEU A 20 10.95 -1.11 2.06
CA LEU A 20 11.00 -1.75 0.75
C LEU A 20 12.33 -1.52 0.03
N LEU A 21 12.91 -0.32 0.14
CA LEU A 21 14.20 0.00 -0.48
C LEU A 21 15.40 -0.65 0.23
N ARG A 22 15.32 -0.86 1.55
CA ARG A 22 16.42 -1.41 2.34
C ARG A 22 16.42 -2.94 2.41
N ASN A 23 15.26 -3.58 2.30
CA ASN A 23 15.13 -5.02 2.47
C ASN A 23 14.44 -5.60 1.24
N GLN A 24 15.22 -6.25 0.37
CA GLN A 24 14.71 -6.85 -0.85
C GLN A 24 13.62 -7.90 -0.58
N GLU A 25 13.75 -8.68 0.51
CA GLU A 25 12.75 -9.65 0.92
C GLU A 25 11.37 -9.01 1.20
N HIS A 26 11.36 -7.81 1.80
CA HIS A 26 10.11 -7.08 2.02
C HIS A 26 9.50 -6.61 0.70
N PHE A 27 10.33 -6.17 -0.25
CA PHE A 27 9.86 -5.78 -1.57
C PHE A 27 9.30 -6.97 -2.37
N ASP A 28 9.96 -8.12 -2.33
CA ASP A 28 9.52 -9.33 -3.00
C ASP A 28 8.20 -9.84 -2.40
N GLU A 29 8.08 -9.90 -1.08
CA GLU A 29 6.83 -10.27 -0.39
C GLU A 29 5.71 -9.24 -0.68
N PHE A 30 6.03 -7.94 -0.69
CA PHE A 30 5.08 -6.89 -1.05
C PHE A 30 4.55 -7.09 -2.48
N LYS A 31 5.44 -7.30 -3.45
CA LYS A 31 5.09 -7.54 -4.86
C LYS A 31 4.26 -8.82 -5.01
N GLN A 32 4.62 -9.89 -4.30
CA GLN A 32 3.87 -11.15 -4.32
C GLN A 32 2.45 -10.97 -3.78
N LEU A 33 2.27 -10.25 -2.67
CA LEU A 33 0.94 -10.00 -2.11
C LEU A 33 0.09 -9.10 -3.02
N LEU A 34 0.70 -8.11 -3.67
CA LEU A 34 0.02 -7.29 -4.67
C LEU A 34 -0.43 -8.08 -5.89
N SER A 35 0.34 -9.08 -6.35
CA SER A 35 -0.06 -9.89 -7.50
C SER A 35 -1.26 -10.79 -7.20
N LEU A 36 -1.42 -11.20 -5.93
CA LEU A 36 -2.57 -11.95 -5.43
C LEU A 36 -3.82 -11.09 -5.22
N TYR A 37 -3.69 -9.76 -5.21
CA TYR A 37 -4.83 -8.85 -5.08
C TYR A 37 -5.53 -8.71 -6.44
N ILE A 38 -6.51 -9.58 -6.69
CA ILE A 38 -7.28 -9.63 -7.93
C ILE A 38 -8.65 -9.01 -7.67
N VAL A 39 -8.87 -7.83 -8.25
CA VAL A 39 -10.18 -7.16 -8.24
C VAL A 39 -10.59 -6.95 -9.69
N SER A 40 -11.80 -7.41 -10.03
CA SER A 40 -12.35 -7.16 -11.36
C SER A 40 -12.65 -5.67 -11.49
N PRO A 41 -12.27 -5.01 -12.60
CA PRO A 41 -12.61 -3.61 -12.83
C PRO A 41 -14.13 -3.35 -12.90
N GLU A 42 -14.92 -4.40 -13.08
CA GLU A 42 -16.39 -4.36 -13.15
C GLU A 42 -17.07 -4.61 -11.81
N ALA A 43 -16.31 -4.88 -10.73
CA ALA A 43 -16.89 -5.14 -9.42
C ALA A 43 -17.16 -3.83 -8.68
N ASP A 44 -18.43 -3.61 -8.31
CA ASP A 44 -18.84 -2.47 -7.47
C ASP A 44 -18.30 -2.56 -6.02
N GLU A 45 -17.96 -3.77 -5.57
CA GLU A 45 -17.44 -4.04 -4.22
C GLU A 45 -16.15 -4.87 -4.25
N GLU A 46 -15.30 -4.68 -3.23
CA GLU A 46 -14.09 -5.48 -3.02
C GLU A 46 -14.48 -6.95 -2.71
N PRO A 47 -14.04 -7.94 -3.51
CA PRO A 47 -14.29 -9.34 -3.23
C PRO A 47 -13.70 -9.77 -1.88
N VAL A 48 -14.36 -10.72 -1.19
CA VAL A 48 -13.91 -11.21 0.13
C VAL A 48 -12.46 -11.71 0.11
N ASP A 49 -12.04 -12.41 -0.94
CA ASP A 49 -10.66 -12.88 -1.06
C ASP A 49 -9.66 -11.73 -1.27
N ALA A 50 -10.03 -10.69 -2.01
CA ALA A 50 -9.20 -9.50 -2.16
C ALA A 50 -9.07 -8.75 -0.82
N ALA A 51 -10.17 -8.63 -0.06
CA ALA A 51 -10.15 -8.05 1.28
C ALA A 51 -9.24 -8.83 2.24
N ARG A 52 -9.22 -10.18 2.14
CA ARG A 52 -8.29 -11.04 2.89
C ARG A 52 -6.83 -10.79 2.50
N VAL A 53 -6.54 -10.68 1.21
CA VAL A 53 -5.18 -10.36 0.72
C VAL A 53 -4.75 -8.98 1.21
N ARG A 54 -5.63 -7.97 1.16
CA ARG A 54 -5.36 -6.63 1.70
C ARG A 54 -5.11 -6.64 3.19
N ALA A 55 -5.88 -7.40 3.96
CA ALA A 55 -5.66 -7.55 5.40
C ALA A 55 -4.28 -8.19 5.70
N LEU A 56 -3.91 -9.23 4.95
CA LEU A 56 -2.59 -9.86 5.06
C LEU A 56 -1.46 -8.90 4.71
N LEU A 57 -1.59 -8.18 3.60
CA LEU A 57 -0.63 -7.15 3.17
C LEU A 57 -0.42 -6.09 4.25
N ASN A 58 -1.51 -5.56 4.83
CA ASN A 58 -1.44 -4.58 5.91
C ASN A 58 -0.79 -5.14 7.18
N SER A 59 -1.03 -6.42 7.49
CA SER A 59 -0.36 -7.09 8.62
C SER A 59 1.14 -7.23 8.38
N ARG A 60 1.56 -7.58 7.16
CA ARG A 60 2.99 -7.69 6.80
C ARG A 60 3.68 -6.34 6.86
N ILE A 61 3.08 -5.30 6.28
CA ILE A 61 3.62 -3.94 6.35
C ILE A 61 3.82 -3.51 7.81
N ARG A 62 2.82 -3.72 8.69
CA ARG A 62 2.94 -3.44 10.13
C ARG A 62 4.14 -4.14 10.76
N SER A 63 4.38 -5.40 10.39
CA SER A 63 5.53 -6.13 10.92
C SER A 63 6.87 -5.56 10.45
N TRP A 64 6.95 -5.04 9.22
CA TRP A 64 8.17 -4.46 8.68
C TRP A 64 8.50 -3.07 9.24
N ILE A 65 7.48 -2.23 9.51
CA ILE A 65 7.67 -0.83 9.93
C ILE A 65 7.45 -0.58 11.43
N GLY A 66 7.27 -1.65 12.23
CA GLY A 66 7.21 -1.55 13.69
C GLY A 66 5.84 -1.19 14.27
N GLY A 67 4.75 -1.60 13.60
CA GLY A 67 3.39 -1.60 14.16
C GLY A 67 2.56 -0.32 13.96
N PHE A 68 3.19 0.82 13.67
CA PHE A 68 2.50 2.09 13.42
C PHE A 68 2.11 2.23 11.95
N PHE A 69 1.07 1.50 11.53
CA PHE A 69 0.54 1.58 10.16
C PHE A 69 -0.98 1.41 10.14
N ASP A 70 -1.69 2.42 9.63
CA ASP A 70 -3.15 2.42 9.54
C ASP A 70 -3.67 1.41 8.50
N GLY A 71 -2.83 1.08 7.52
CA GLY A 71 -3.20 0.15 6.44
C GLY A 71 -3.44 0.87 5.13
N LEU A 72 -3.25 0.14 4.04
CA LEU A 72 -3.67 0.55 2.71
C LEU A 72 -5.17 0.29 2.53
N SER A 73 -5.86 1.26 1.96
CA SER A 73 -7.21 1.10 1.42
C SER A 73 -7.21 0.29 0.13
N ALA A 74 -8.36 -0.26 -0.28
CA ALA A 74 -8.50 -1.00 -1.53
C ALA A 74 -7.98 -0.20 -2.76
N ALA A 75 -8.30 1.10 -2.83
CA ALA A 75 -7.82 1.99 -3.87
C ALA A 75 -6.30 2.16 -3.86
N GLN A 76 -5.70 2.30 -2.67
CA GLN A 76 -4.24 2.40 -2.53
C GLN A 76 -3.55 1.09 -2.94
N VAL A 77 -4.11 -0.07 -2.59
CA VAL A 77 -3.58 -1.37 -3.02
C VAL A 77 -3.61 -1.51 -4.55
N LEU A 78 -4.69 -1.06 -5.20
CA LEU A 78 -4.79 -1.04 -6.67
C LEU A 78 -3.73 -0.14 -7.31
N GLN A 79 -3.50 1.06 -6.75
CA GLN A 79 -2.44 1.96 -7.22
C GLN A 79 -1.05 1.32 -7.09
N TRP A 80 -0.76 0.72 -5.94
CA TRP A 80 0.50 0.00 -5.73
C TRP A 80 0.68 -1.18 -6.69
N ARG A 81 -0.38 -1.96 -6.92
CA ARG A 81 -0.37 -3.06 -7.88
C ARG A 81 -0.11 -2.56 -9.30
N ALA A 82 -0.76 -1.48 -9.73
CA ALA A 82 -0.55 -0.89 -11.04
C ALA A 82 0.92 -0.44 -11.23
N ILE A 83 1.56 0.10 -10.19
CA ILE A 83 2.96 0.55 -10.25
C ILE A 83 3.94 -0.64 -10.22
N VAL A 84 3.78 -1.56 -9.26
CA VAL A 84 4.80 -2.57 -8.91
C VAL A 84 4.63 -3.87 -9.70
N VAL A 85 3.40 -4.23 -10.04
CA VAL A 85 3.06 -5.49 -10.73
C VAL A 85 2.80 -5.24 -12.20
N GLU A 86 2.00 -4.24 -12.54
CA GLU A 86 1.65 -3.94 -13.94
C GLU A 86 2.66 -2.98 -14.62
N GLU A 87 3.65 -2.49 -13.86
CA GLU A 87 4.70 -1.58 -14.34
C GLU A 87 4.14 -0.31 -15.02
N ARG A 88 2.92 0.11 -14.65
CA ARG A 88 2.22 1.30 -15.19
C ARG A 88 2.69 2.59 -14.55
N ILE A 89 4.00 2.79 -14.51
CA ILE A 89 4.66 3.94 -13.87
C ILE A 89 4.15 5.26 -14.46
N ASN A 90 3.89 5.34 -15.77
CA ASN A 90 3.45 6.57 -16.44
C ASN A 90 2.01 7.02 -16.11
N VAL A 91 1.15 6.16 -15.56
CA VAL A 91 -0.28 6.48 -15.31
C VAL A 91 -0.54 6.84 -13.84
N CYS A 92 0.20 6.24 -12.91
CA CYS A 92 0.02 6.46 -11.48
C CYS A 92 0.81 7.66 -10.91
N LEU A 93 1.73 8.25 -11.69
CA LEU A 93 2.51 9.40 -11.27
C LEU A 93 1.72 10.72 -11.28
N SER A 94 0.63 10.85 -12.05
CA SER A 94 -0.16 12.10 -12.10
C SER A 94 -0.86 12.43 -10.77
N PRO A 95 -1.61 11.50 -10.13
CA PRO A 95 -2.28 11.77 -8.85
C PRO A 95 -1.30 11.87 -7.66
N TRP A 96 -0.18 11.14 -7.74
CA TRP A 96 0.87 11.16 -6.73
C TRP A 96 1.68 12.47 -6.76
N LYS A 97 1.91 13.02 -7.95
CA LYS A 97 2.57 14.33 -8.10
C LYS A 97 1.69 15.45 -7.57
N GLU A 98 0.37 15.42 -7.82
CA GLU A 98 -0.57 16.43 -7.30
C GLU A 98 -0.71 16.38 -5.77
N SER A 99 -0.65 15.19 -5.16
CA SER A 99 -0.71 15.04 -3.69
C SER A 99 0.59 15.43 -2.96
N ASN A 100 1.64 15.79 -3.69
CA ASN A 100 2.98 16.09 -3.17
C ASN A 100 3.49 17.48 -3.57
N ILE A 101 2.63 18.34 -4.13
CA ILE A 101 2.92 19.75 -4.37
C ILE A 101 2.35 20.56 -3.20
N TYR A 102 3.24 20.98 -2.31
CA TYR A 102 3.05 22.07 -1.35
C TYR A 102 4.18 23.07 -1.52
#